data_AF-A0AAW1XU15-F1
#
_entry.id   AF-A0AAW1XU15-F1
#
_cell.length_a   1.000
_cell.length_b   1.000
_cell.length_c   1.000
_cell.angle_alpha   90.00
_cell.angle_beta   90.00
_cell.angle_gamma   90.00
#
_symmetry.space_group_name_H-M   'P 1'
#
loop_
_entity.id
_entity.type
_entity.pdbx_description
1 polymer ?
#
loop_
_entity_poly.entity_id
_entity_poly.type
_entity_poly.pdbx_seq_one_letter_code
_entity_poly.pdbx_strand_id
1 'polypeptide(L)'
;MHELYVGEYCVRPHHLVSGKLLCFSSASAAHAQQFDDQSGFISIDCGQDDSYNEKTTGINYISDTNLTDTGETKWILAEYKDLYPQIYDSLRSFPQGRRNCYRIKVTNATKYLIRASFLYGNYDRQNKLPEFQLHLGPNLWDTVSFKDVSTPTHKELIHYVPALQNYIHVCLVNTSSGVPFISALELRPLPNSTYPEQKSNSLALISRYDTGTNRPYTYPDDKLDRFWYVYNHTDWSQLNTTIDMNSSNYSSQPPSIVMKSAATPKNRTGSLDFFWEKDSADRNAKYLYYLHFAEVEKLPPNQPRLQYISKDGELFHEPFALSYLDDYYFLALEFNTEYYSFNFQG
;
A
#
# COMPACT_ATOMS: atom_id res chain seq x y z
N MET A 1 -21.05 23.34 -3.10
CA MET A 1 -21.11 22.29 -2.05
C MET A 1 -20.68 21.01 -2.76
N HIS A 2 -19.85 20.15 -2.15
CA HIS A 2 -19.22 18.99 -2.83
C HIS A 2 -18.00 19.48 -3.71
N GLU A 3 -16.79 18.88 -3.89
CA GLU A 3 -16.06 17.65 -3.43
C GLU A 3 -14.59 17.98 -2.97
N LEU A 4 -13.43 17.31 -3.20
CA LEU A 4 -13.02 16.10 -3.96
C LEU A 4 -11.58 15.55 -3.59
N TYR A 5 -11.38 14.27 -3.19
CA TYR A 5 -10.02 13.62 -3.04
C TYR A 5 -9.98 12.06 -3.07
N VAL A 6 -8.92 11.49 -3.63
CA VAL A 6 -8.38 10.11 -3.44
C VAL A 6 -6.83 10.15 -3.40
N GLY A 7 -6.10 9.23 -2.73
CA GLY A 7 -4.63 9.28 -2.78
C GLY A 7 -3.78 8.08 -2.28
N GLU A 8 -2.59 7.92 -2.87
CA GLU A 8 -1.53 6.98 -2.45
C GLU A 8 -0.26 7.73 -1.97
N TYR A 9 0.39 7.25 -0.90
CA TYR A 9 1.47 7.97 -0.21
C TYR A 9 2.81 7.23 -0.14
N CYS A 10 3.80 7.89 -0.73
CA CYS A 10 5.16 8.09 -0.19
C CYS A 10 6.15 6.92 -0.25
N VAL A 11 7.43 7.32 -0.25
CA VAL A 11 8.51 6.63 -0.99
C VAL A 11 9.89 7.07 -0.49
N ARG A 12 10.65 6.19 0.16
CA ARG A 12 12.06 6.42 0.54
C ARG A 12 13.07 5.90 -0.50
N PRO A 13 13.81 6.74 -1.24
CA PRO A 13 14.64 6.26 -2.36
C PRO A 13 16.09 5.86 -1.95
N HIS A 14 16.44 4.57 -1.99
CA HIS A 14 17.83 4.07 -1.85
C HIS A 14 18.57 3.89 -3.20
N HIS A 15 19.68 4.60 -3.42
CA HIS A 15 20.41 4.66 -4.70
C HIS A 15 21.22 3.41 -5.08
N LEU A 16 21.10 2.96 -6.34
CA LEU A 16 22.07 2.10 -7.05
C LEU A 16 22.30 2.56 -8.51
N VAL A 17 23.43 2.13 -9.11
CA VAL A 17 24.02 2.70 -10.34
C VAL A 17 23.50 2.03 -11.63
N SER A 18 23.45 2.81 -12.71
CA SER A 18 22.83 2.51 -14.01
C SER A 18 23.54 1.47 -14.88
N GLY A 19 22.75 0.67 -15.61
CA GLY A 19 23.14 -0.11 -16.80
C GLY A 19 22.14 0.11 -17.95
N LYS A 20 22.57 0.00 -19.22
CA LYS A 20 21.75 0.36 -20.39
C LYS A 20 20.79 -0.75 -20.86
N LEU A 21 19.67 -0.33 -21.46
CA LEU A 21 18.59 -1.15 -21.98
C LEU A 21 18.73 -1.39 -23.51
N LEU A 22 18.23 -2.52 -24.00
CA LEU A 22 17.90 -2.78 -25.40
C LEU A 22 16.49 -3.38 -25.47
N CYS A 23 15.69 -2.99 -26.46
CA CYS A 23 14.29 -3.37 -26.58
C CYS A 23 14.01 -4.17 -27.86
N PHE A 24 13.15 -5.18 -27.75
CA PHE A 24 12.41 -5.76 -28.87
C PHE A 24 10.96 -5.98 -28.43
N SER A 25 10.03 -5.91 -29.37
CA SER A 25 8.61 -6.13 -29.13
C SER A 25 7.99 -7.04 -30.18
N SER A 26 7.06 -7.87 -29.75
CA SER A 26 6.03 -8.49 -30.58
C SER A 26 4.75 -8.56 -29.74
N ALA A 27 3.61 -8.34 -30.37
CA ALA A 27 2.31 -8.35 -29.71
C ALA A 27 1.49 -9.54 -30.20
N SER A 28 0.59 -10.03 -29.35
CA SER A 28 -0.45 -11.00 -29.72
C SER A 28 -1.67 -10.74 -28.86
N ALA A 29 -2.84 -10.65 -29.47
CA ALA A 29 -4.07 -10.31 -28.78
C ALA A 29 -4.66 -11.55 -28.09
N ALA A 30 -4.88 -11.48 -26.77
CA ALA A 30 -5.61 -12.48 -26.01
C ALA A 30 -7.10 -12.08 -25.90
N HIS A 31 -7.98 -13.09 -25.88
CA HIS A 31 -9.41 -12.87 -25.64
C HIS A 31 -9.69 -12.60 -24.16
N ALA A 32 -10.77 -11.90 -23.85
CA ALA A 32 -11.20 -11.69 -22.48
C ALA A 32 -11.69 -13.01 -21.85
N GLN A 33 -10.99 -13.48 -20.82
CA GLN A 33 -11.51 -14.43 -19.84
C GLN A 33 -11.81 -13.72 -18.52
N GLN A 34 -12.67 -14.36 -17.72
CA GLN A 34 -13.36 -13.78 -16.57
C GLN A 34 -12.84 -14.43 -15.29
N PHE A 35 -12.31 -13.60 -14.37
CA PHE A 35 -11.81 -14.01 -13.03
C PHE A 35 -10.77 -15.15 -13.02
N ASP A 36 -9.73 -14.98 -13.81
CA ASP A 36 -8.34 -15.32 -13.45
C ASP A 36 -7.49 -14.07 -13.74
N ASP A 37 -6.28 -13.86 -13.24
CA ASP A 37 -5.25 -14.84 -12.87
C ASP A 37 -4.46 -14.34 -11.65
N GLN A 38 -4.20 -15.20 -10.65
CA GLN A 38 -3.27 -14.93 -9.54
C GLN A 38 -1.79 -15.08 -10.00
N SER A 39 -1.51 -14.75 -11.26
CA SER A 39 -0.27 -15.05 -11.96
C SER A 39 0.94 -14.44 -11.27
N GLY A 40 1.83 -15.30 -10.77
CA GLY A 40 3.03 -14.86 -10.05
C GLY A 40 2.77 -14.19 -8.70
N PHE A 41 1.54 -14.23 -8.16
CA PHE A 41 1.31 -13.94 -6.74
C PHE A 41 2.11 -14.95 -5.91
N ILE A 42 2.78 -14.46 -4.88
CA ILE A 42 3.43 -15.30 -3.87
C ILE A 42 2.83 -14.89 -2.55
N SER A 43 1.98 -15.74 -1.97
CA SER A 43 1.27 -15.48 -0.72
C SER A 43 1.70 -16.53 0.29
N ILE A 44 2.46 -16.11 1.31
CA ILE A 44 3.07 -16.99 2.31
C ILE A 44 2.39 -16.74 3.65
N ASP A 45 1.83 -17.78 4.25
CA ASP A 45 1.38 -17.79 5.65
C ASP A 45 2.57 -18.25 6.52
N CYS A 46 2.96 -17.42 7.47
CA CYS A 46 4.17 -17.63 8.27
C CYS A 46 3.82 -18.38 9.55
N GLY A 47 4.26 -19.64 9.64
CA GLY A 47 3.98 -20.52 10.77
C GLY A 47 2.85 -21.52 10.54
N GLN A 48 2.03 -21.36 9.49
CA GLN A 48 1.11 -22.41 9.05
C GLN A 48 1.85 -23.53 8.30
N ASP A 49 1.50 -24.79 8.56
CA ASP A 49 2.16 -25.96 7.96
C ASP A 49 1.56 -26.37 6.60
N ASP A 50 0.25 -26.16 6.39
CA ASP A 50 -0.48 -26.56 5.17
C ASP A 50 -0.89 -25.35 4.30
N SER A 51 -0.75 -25.50 2.98
CA SER A 51 -1.26 -24.54 1.97
C SER A 51 -2.79 -24.55 1.91
N TYR A 52 -3.43 -23.40 1.71
CA TYR A 52 -4.89 -23.27 1.69
C TYR A 52 -5.38 -22.10 0.83
N ASN A 53 -6.67 -22.14 0.46
CA ASN A 53 -7.35 -21.01 -0.16
C ASN A 53 -8.04 -20.15 0.93
N GLU A 54 -7.66 -18.88 1.04
CA GLU A 54 -8.26 -17.96 2.01
C GLU A 54 -9.69 -17.60 1.56
N LYS A 55 -10.66 -17.78 2.47
CA LYS A 55 -12.10 -17.82 2.15
C LYS A 55 -12.69 -16.47 1.73
N THR A 56 -12.08 -15.36 2.14
CA THR A 56 -12.58 -14.00 1.97
C THR A 56 -12.15 -13.41 0.62
N THR A 57 -10.88 -13.60 0.29
CA THR A 57 -10.21 -13.08 -0.91
C THR A 57 -10.15 -14.09 -2.05
N GLY A 58 -10.21 -15.39 -1.76
CA GLY A 58 -9.93 -16.46 -2.71
C GLY A 58 -8.45 -16.63 -3.05
N ILE A 59 -7.54 -15.98 -2.32
CA ILE A 59 -6.09 -16.06 -2.56
C ILE A 59 -5.54 -17.40 -2.03
N ASN A 60 -4.71 -18.07 -2.83
CA ASN A 60 -4.03 -19.29 -2.41
C ASN A 60 -2.73 -18.99 -1.64
N TYR A 61 -2.69 -19.37 -0.37
CA TYR A 61 -1.54 -19.24 0.52
C TYR A 61 -0.74 -20.54 0.62
N ILE A 62 0.58 -20.42 0.73
CA ILE A 62 1.50 -21.53 0.97
C ILE A 62 2.18 -21.39 2.34
N SER A 63 2.55 -22.53 2.92
CA SER A 63 3.40 -22.57 4.12
C SER A 63 4.76 -21.89 3.88
N ASP A 64 5.29 -21.24 4.91
CA ASP A 64 6.65 -20.68 4.93
C ASP A 64 7.77 -21.73 5.14
N THR A 65 7.42 -23.01 5.21
CA THR A 65 8.33 -24.15 5.31
C THR A 65 9.45 -24.11 4.25
N ASN A 66 10.70 -24.29 4.70
CA ASN A 66 11.93 -24.18 3.90
C ASN A 66 12.22 -22.79 3.29
N LEU A 67 11.48 -21.74 3.66
CA LEU A 67 11.79 -20.36 3.25
C LEU A 67 12.68 -19.61 4.25
N THR A 68 12.84 -20.11 5.47
CA THR A 68 13.77 -19.56 6.49
C THR A 68 14.42 -20.68 7.32
N ASP A 69 15.59 -20.39 7.91
CA ASP A 69 16.43 -21.36 8.61
C ASP A 69 16.08 -21.53 10.11
N THR A 70 15.26 -20.65 10.67
CA THR A 70 15.03 -20.50 12.11
C THR A 70 13.59 -20.10 12.44
N GLY A 71 13.26 -20.02 13.74
CA GLY A 71 11.98 -19.52 14.24
C GLY A 71 10.92 -20.62 14.39
N GLU A 72 9.97 -20.37 15.28
CA GLU A 72 8.96 -21.31 15.73
C GLU A 72 7.54 -20.81 15.44
N THR A 73 6.65 -21.71 15.02
CA THR A 73 5.22 -21.44 14.88
C THR A 73 4.62 -21.10 16.23
N LYS A 74 3.80 -20.05 16.25
CA LYS A 74 2.93 -19.66 17.36
C LYS A 74 1.53 -19.37 16.84
N TRP A 75 0.56 -19.40 17.75
CA TRP A 75 -0.84 -19.06 17.50
C TRP A 75 -1.22 -17.89 18.41
N ILE A 76 -2.05 -16.98 17.92
CA ILE A 76 -2.64 -15.92 18.74
C ILE A 76 -3.62 -16.50 19.78
N LEU A 77 -3.94 -15.73 20.83
CA LEU A 77 -4.96 -16.14 21.80
C LEU A 77 -6.35 -16.20 21.15
N ALA A 78 -7.18 -17.13 21.60
CA ALA A 78 -8.50 -17.38 21.03
C ALA A 78 -9.46 -16.16 21.09
N GLU A 79 -9.21 -15.20 21.99
CA GLU A 79 -9.94 -13.94 22.07
C GLU A 79 -9.64 -12.93 20.92
N TYR A 80 -8.59 -13.20 20.13
CA TYR A 80 -8.23 -12.42 18.92
C TYR A 80 -8.39 -13.20 17.61
N LYS A 81 -8.77 -14.49 17.67
CA LYS A 81 -9.06 -15.32 16.48
C LYS A 81 -10.37 -14.91 15.83
N ASP A 82 -10.53 -15.27 14.55
CA ASP A 82 -11.71 -14.97 13.71
C ASP A 82 -12.04 -13.46 13.54
N LEU A 83 -11.25 -12.54 14.09
CA LEU A 83 -11.38 -11.08 13.90
C LEU A 83 -10.87 -10.60 12.52
N TYR A 84 -10.01 -11.39 11.89
CA TYR A 84 -9.32 -11.09 10.63
C TYR A 84 -9.19 -12.38 9.79
N PRO A 85 -8.79 -12.30 8.50
CA PRO A 85 -8.53 -13.48 7.70
C PRO A 85 -7.51 -14.44 8.32
N GLN A 86 -7.59 -15.72 7.93
CA GLN A 86 -6.86 -16.85 8.53
C GLN A 86 -5.33 -16.63 8.67
N ILE A 87 -4.74 -15.82 7.79
CA ILE A 87 -3.32 -15.44 7.77
C ILE A 87 -2.81 -14.71 9.02
N TYR A 88 -3.70 -14.41 9.98
CA TYR A 88 -3.36 -13.80 11.27
C TYR A 88 -3.55 -14.75 12.46
N ASP A 89 -4.14 -15.94 12.28
CA ASP A 89 -4.28 -16.95 13.32
C ASP A 89 -2.92 -17.46 13.82
N SER A 90 -1.99 -17.61 12.88
CA SER A 90 -0.61 -18.07 13.05
C SER A 90 0.41 -16.93 12.87
N LEU A 91 1.61 -17.17 13.39
CA LEU A 91 2.81 -16.38 13.11
C LEU A 91 4.08 -17.21 13.34
N ARG A 92 5.15 -16.92 12.59
CA ARG A 92 6.49 -17.44 12.92
C ARG A 92 7.22 -16.41 13.79
N SER A 93 7.57 -16.84 15.00
CA SER A 93 8.29 -16.06 16.00
C SER A 93 9.78 -16.41 15.98
N PHE A 94 10.65 -15.42 16.16
CA PHE A 94 12.11 -15.56 16.07
C PHE A 94 12.82 -15.19 17.39
N PRO A 95 12.68 -16.00 18.46
CA PRO A 95 13.29 -15.71 19.77
C PRO A 95 14.81 -15.89 19.80
N GLN A 96 15.43 -16.56 18.80
CA GLN A 96 16.88 -16.66 18.65
C GLN A 96 17.38 -15.91 17.42
N GLY A 97 18.65 -15.49 17.45
CA GLY A 97 19.30 -14.76 16.37
C GLY A 97 19.01 -13.25 16.39
N ARG A 98 20.02 -12.43 16.06
CA ARG A 98 19.84 -10.96 15.94
C ARG A 98 19.17 -10.58 14.62
N ARG A 99 19.23 -11.44 13.61
CA ARG A 99 18.70 -11.22 12.27
C ARG A 99 18.29 -12.57 11.68
N ASN A 100 17.02 -12.72 11.35
CA ASN A 100 16.46 -13.90 10.72
C ASN A 100 15.82 -13.49 9.39
N CYS A 101 15.91 -14.32 8.35
CA CYS A 101 15.60 -13.93 6.98
C CYS A 101 14.79 -15.00 6.25
N TYR A 102 13.79 -14.58 5.49
CA TYR A 102 13.16 -15.38 4.45
C TYR A 102 13.94 -15.26 3.14
N ARG A 103 14.07 -16.37 2.42
CA ARG A 103 14.67 -16.47 1.08
C ARG A 103 13.60 -16.83 0.06
N ILE A 104 12.96 -15.81 -0.49
CA ILE A 104 11.81 -15.94 -1.39
C ILE A 104 12.32 -15.98 -2.82
N LYS A 105 11.97 -17.02 -3.59
CA LYS A 105 12.25 -17.06 -5.04
C LYS A 105 11.30 -16.11 -5.77
N VAL A 106 11.82 -15.36 -6.74
CA VAL A 106 11.05 -14.36 -7.51
C VAL A 106 11.49 -14.37 -8.98
N THR A 107 10.58 -14.00 -9.89
CA THR A 107 10.93 -13.68 -11.28
C THR A 107 11.86 -12.47 -11.31
N ASN A 108 12.92 -12.56 -12.10
CA ASN A 108 13.88 -11.47 -12.33
C ASN A 108 13.29 -10.38 -13.24
N ALA A 109 13.93 -9.21 -13.30
CA ALA A 109 13.50 -8.05 -14.12
C ALA A 109 12.03 -7.63 -13.92
N THR A 110 11.49 -7.89 -12.72
CA THR A 110 10.07 -7.76 -12.38
C THR A 110 9.91 -6.82 -11.19
N LYS A 111 8.96 -5.89 -11.28
CA LYS A 111 8.51 -5.03 -10.18
C LYS A 111 7.49 -5.79 -9.33
N TYR A 112 7.62 -5.73 -8.02
CA TYR A 112 6.65 -6.29 -7.07
C TYR A 112 6.21 -5.22 -6.08
N LEU A 113 4.92 -5.23 -5.73
CA LEU A 113 4.47 -4.82 -4.40
C LEU A 113 4.79 -5.97 -3.44
N ILE A 114 5.43 -5.67 -2.32
CA ILE A 114 5.78 -6.62 -1.27
C ILE A 114 5.09 -6.14 0.01
N ARG A 115 4.26 -6.98 0.65
CA ARG A 115 3.63 -6.69 1.95
C ARG A 115 4.16 -7.66 3.00
N ALA A 116 4.59 -7.12 4.14
CA ALA A 116 4.79 -7.88 5.36
C ALA A 116 3.65 -7.56 6.34
N SER A 117 2.99 -8.58 6.85
CA SER A 117 1.76 -8.51 7.65
C SER A 117 1.98 -9.14 9.04
N PHE A 118 1.50 -8.45 10.08
CA PHE A 118 1.83 -8.77 11.48
C PHE A 118 0.60 -8.58 12.39
N LEU A 119 0.19 -9.60 13.15
CA LEU A 119 -0.70 -9.45 14.30
C LEU A 119 -0.04 -10.04 15.55
N TYR A 120 0.04 -9.28 16.66
CA TYR A 120 0.62 -9.78 17.91
C TYR A 120 -0.30 -10.78 18.62
N GLY A 121 -1.58 -10.43 18.81
CA GLY A 121 -2.60 -11.32 19.37
C GLY A 121 -2.23 -11.98 20.71
N ASN A 122 -1.31 -11.37 21.45
CA ASN A 122 -0.71 -11.86 22.70
C ASN A 122 -0.20 -13.32 22.63
N TYR A 123 0.39 -13.73 21.50
CA TYR A 123 0.79 -15.11 21.22
C TYR A 123 1.73 -15.73 22.26
N ASP A 124 2.54 -14.90 22.93
CA ASP A 124 3.50 -15.31 23.96
C ASP A 124 2.98 -15.15 25.40
N ARG A 125 1.75 -14.64 25.56
CA ARG A 125 1.08 -14.35 26.84
C ARG A 125 1.78 -13.29 27.70
N GLN A 126 2.74 -12.53 27.15
CA GLN A 126 3.47 -11.49 27.88
C GLN A 126 2.72 -10.15 27.94
N ASN A 127 1.71 -9.94 27.09
CA ASN A 127 1.00 -8.68 26.90
C ASN A 127 1.94 -7.47 26.72
N LYS A 128 3.04 -7.68 25.98
CA LYS A 128 4.09 -6.68 25.77
C LYS A 128 4.38 -6.58 24.27
N LEU A 129 3.89 -5.51 23.66
CA LEU A 129 4.10 -5.23 22.24
C LEU A 129 5.61 -5.17 21.93
N PRO A 130 6.13 -6.01 21.01
CA PRO A 130 7.53 -5.97 20.61
C PRO A 130 7.76 -4.88 19.57
N GLU A 131 8.99 -4.37 19.52
CA GLU A 131 9.47 -3.53 18.41
C GLU A 131 10.70 -4.20 17.79
N PHE A 132 10.82 -4.12 16.47
CA PHE A 132 11.95 -4.69 15.71
C PHE A 132 12.05 -4.03 14.33
N GLN A 133 13.14 -4.24 13.61
CA GLN A 133 13.31 -3.69 12.25
C GLN A 133 13.00 -4.72 11.16
N LEU A 134 12.36 -4.28 10.09
CA LEU A 134 12.16 -5.01 8.85
C LEU A 134 13.16 -4.52 7.80
N HIS A 135 13.79 -5.44 7.07
CA HIS A 135 14.86 -5.15 6.10
C HIS A 135 14.60 -5.87 4.77
N LEU A 136 14.82 -5.20 3.63
CA LEU A 136 14.90 -5.83 2.31
C LEU A 136 16.37 -5.91 1.86
N GLY A 137 16.90 -7.12 1.76
CA GLY A 137 18.32 -7.34 1.59
C GLY A 137 19.10 -6.64 2.72
N PRO A 138 20.23 -5.97 2.45
CA PRO A 138 20.99 -5.26 3.49
C PRO A 138 20.32 -3.96 3.97
N ASN A 139 19.24 -3.49 3.32
CA ASN A 139 18.66 -2.19 3.57
C ASN A 139 17.54 -2.26 4.62
N LEU A 140 17.51 -1.28 5.53
CA LEU A 140 16.34 -1.02 6.37
C LEU A 140 15.15 -0.67 5.47
N TRP A 141 14.05 -1.41 5.64
CA TRP A 141 12.75 -1.07 5.04
C TRP A 141 12.01 -0.15 6.00
N ASP A 142 11.76 -0.62 7.23
CA ASP A 142 11.01 0.14 8.24
C ASP A 142 11.24 -0.43 9.66
N THR A 143 10.77 0.26 10.69
CA THR A 143 10.56 -0.29 12.04
C THR A 143 9.14 -0.81 12.16
N VAL A 144 8.99 -2.02 12.70
CA VAL A 144 7.71 -2.65 13.03
C VAL A 144 7.42 -2.40 14.50
N SER A 145 6.29 -1.72 14.73
CA SER A 145 5.70 -1.45 16.03
C SER A 145 4.19 -1.70 15.93
N PHE A 146 3.52 -1.74 17.08
CA PHE A 146 2.10 -2.09 17.19
C PHE A 146 1.36 -1.03 18.00
N LYS A 147 0.15 -0.68 17.56
CA LYS A 147 -0.74 0.25 18.26
C LYS A 147 -1.31 -0.36 19.55
N ASP A 148 -1.69 -1.63 19.46
CA ASP A 148 -2.32 -2.43 20.51
C ASP A 148 -2.12 -3.92 20.21
N VAL A 149 -2.74 -4.80 20.98
CA VAL A 149 -2.60 -6.27 20.87
C VAL A 149 -3.34 -6.85 19.66
N SER A 150 -4.42 -6.19 19.25
CA SER A 150 -5.47 -6.69 18.37
C SER A 150 -5.50 -6.06 16.97
N THR A 151 -4.87 -4.92 16.76
CA THR A 151 -4.78 -4.26 15.45
C THR A 151 -3.59 -4.82 14.65
N PRO A 152 -3.81 -5.38 13.44
CA PRO A 152 -2.73 -5.77 12.54
C PRO A 152 -1.89 -4.56 12.09
N THR A 153 -0.58 -4.76 12.01
CA THR A 153 0.36 -3.85 11.36
C THR A 153 0.70 -4.42 9.97
N HIS A 154 0.74 -3.56 8.96
CA HIS A 154 1.20 -3.91 7.61
C HIS A 154 2.31 -2.96 7.20
N LYS A 155 3.29 -3.47 6.46
CA LYS A 155 4.31 -2.67 5.78
C LYS A 155 4.29 -3.04 4.30
N GLU A 156 4.15 -2.06 3.41
CA GLU A 156 4.18 -2.24 1.95
C GLU A 156 5.44 -1.62 1.34
N LEU A 157 5.97 -2.25 0.28
CA LEU A 157 7.18 -1.83 -0.43
C LEU A 157 7.11 -2.21 -1.90
N ILE A 158 7.22 -1.25 -2.81
CA ILE A 158 7.40 -1.56 -4.24
C ILE A 158 8.89 -1.66 -4.55
N HIS A 159 9.32 -2.77 -5.16
CA HIS A 159 10.73 -3.04 -5.48
C HIS A 159 10.87 -3.71 -6.84
N TYR A 160 11.85 -3.26 -7.64
CA TYR A 160 12.23 -3.91 -8.89
C TYR A 160 13.40 -4.87 -8.68
N VAL A 161 13.16 -6.15 -8.97
CA VAL A 161 14.16 -7.21 -8.87
C VAL A 161 15.09 -7.15 -10.09
N PRO A 162 16.41 -6.98 -9.94
CA PRO A 162 17.34 -6.91 -11.07
C PRO A 162 17.35 -8.18 -11.94
N ALA A 163 17.70 -8.04 -13.22
CA ALA A 163 17.73 -9.17 -14.17
C ALA A 163 18.68 -10.32 -13.78
N LEU A 164 19.69 -10.06 -12.94
CA LEU A 164 20.66 -11.05 -12.45
C LEU A 164 20.24 -11.71 -11.11
N GLN A 165 19.05 -11.41 -10.59
CA GLN A 165 18.61 -11.82 -9.25
C GLN A 165 17.24 -12.52 -9.35
N ASN A 166 17.15 -13.74 -8.80
CA ASN A 166 15.93 -14.58 -8.81
C ASN A 166 15.44 -14.94 -7.39
N TYR A 167 15.88 -14.19 -6.39
CA TYR A 167 15.42 -14.28 -5.01
C TYR A 167 15.49 -12.91 -4.34
N ILE A 168 14.65 -12.67 -3.33
CA ILE A 168 14.84 -11.58 -2.36
C ILE A 168 15.09 -12.16 -0.96
N HIS A 169 15.66 -11.31 -0.10
CA HIS A 169 15.75 -11.57 1.33
C HIS A 169 14.90 -10.55 2.08
N VAL A 170 13.88 -11.02 2.80
CA VAL A 170 13.09 -10.19 3.73
C VAL A 170 13.49 -10.61 5.13
N CYS A 171 14.04 -9.68 5.92
CA CYS A 171 14.70 -10.01 7.18
C CYS A 171 14.12 -9.21 8.35
N LEU A 172 13.90 -9.91 9.46
CA LEU A 172 13.52 -9.36 10.74
C LEU A 172 14.79 -9.21 11.60
N VAL A 173 15.02 -8.03 12.15
CA VAL A 173 16.22 -7.68 12.94
C VAL A 173 15.80 -7.29 14.34
N ASN A 174 16.25 -8.06 15.33
CA ASN A 174 15.97 -7.83 16.74
C ASN A 174 16.76 -6.60 17.26
N THR A 175 16.04 -5.63 17.82
CA THR A 175 16.57 -4.39 18.43
C THR A 175 16.78 -4.49 19.94
N SER A 176 16.46 -5.64 20.54
CA SER A 176 16.28 -5.90 21.99
C SER A 176 14.97 -5.36 22.59
N SER A 177 14.09 -4.75 21.79
CA SER A 177 12.77 -4.26 22.24
C SER A 177 11.68 -5.35 22.30
N GLY A 178 11.95 -6.58 21.86
CA GLY A 178 11.03 -7.71 21.92
C GLY A 178 11.48 -8.91 21.08
N VAL A 179 10.57 -9.86 20.84
CA VAL A 179 10.79 -10.99 19.92
C VAL A 179 10.21 -10.65 18.54
N PRO A 180 11.01 -10.57 17.47
CA PRO A 180 10.50 -10.36 16.12
C PRO A 180 9.63 -11.53 15.66
N PHE A 181 8.58 -11.24 14.91
CA PHE A 181 7.69 -12.24 14.31
C PHE A 181 7.08 -11.71 13.02
N ILE A 182 6.45 -12.59 12.23
CA ILE A 182 5.63 -12.22 11.06
C ILE A 182 4.45 -13.20 10.91
N SER A 183 3.30 -12.71 10.48
CA SER A 183 2.08 -13.50 10.26
C SER A 183 1.93 -13.90 8.79
N ALA A 184 2.17 -12.98 7.86
CA ALA A 184 2.17 -13.29 6.42
C ALA A 184 3.14 -12.42 5.62
N LEU A 185 3.56 -12.95 4.47
CA LEU A 185 4.49 -12.29 3.55
C LEU A 185 4.02 -12.48 2.10
N GLU A 186 3.69 -11.37 1.47
CA GLU A 186 2.94 -11.34 0.21
C GLU A 186 3.71 -10.57 -0.86
N LEU A 187 3.75 -11.09 -2.07
CA LEU A 187 4.28 -10.41 -3.24
C LEU A 187 3.24 -10.42 -4.37
N ARG A 188 3.10 -9.28 -5.04
CA ARG A 188 2.20 -9.06 -6.18
C ARG A 188 3.03 -8.48 -7.34
N PRO A 189 3.16 -9.16 -8.48
CA PRO A 189 3.89 -8.62 -9.62
C PRO A 189 3.12 -7.44 -10.21
N LEU A 190 3.81 -6.32 -10.38
CA LEU A 190 3.25 -5.10 -10.96
C LEU A 190 3.73 -4.95 -12.41
N PRO A 191 2.90 -4.40 -13.33
CA PRO A 191 3.37 -4.00 -14.64
C PRO A 191 4.53 -3.00 -14.49
N ASN A 192 5.66 -3.23 -15.17
CA ASN A 192 6.88 -2.41 -15.00
C ASN A 192 6.67 -0.91 -15.32
N SER A 193 5.61 -0.56 -16.06
CA SER A 193 5.15 0.81 -16.34
C SER A 193 4.47 1.51 -15.15
N THR A 194 3.99 0.77 -14.15
CA THR A 194 3.44 1.37 -12.93
C THR A 194 4.53 2.03 -12.10
N TYR A 195 4.21 3.09 -11.37
CA TYR A 195 5.16 3.83 -10.52
C TYR A 195 6.56 4.06 -11.17
N PRO A 196 6.67 4.75 -12.32
CA PRO A 196 7.94 4.90 -13.06
C PRO A 196 9.00 5.76 -12.34
N GLU A 197 8.63 6.42 -11.25
CA GLU A 197 9.52 7.09 -10.31
C GLU A 197 10.42 6.09 -9.56
N GLN A 198 10.00 4.83 -9.49
CA GLN A 198 10.75 3.65 -9.04
C GLN A 198 11.86 3.30 -10.05
N LYS A 199 12.95 4.07 -10.00
CA LYS A 199 14.12 3.93 -10.89
C LYS A 199 15.08 2.84 -10.40
N SER A 200 16.12 3.19 -9.65
CA SER A 200 17.06 2.22 -9.05
C SER A 200 16.70 1.82 -7.61
N ASN A 201 15.59 2.34 -7.10
CA ASN A 201 15.32 2.53 -5.67
C ASN A 201 13.95 1.91 -5.31
N SER A 202 13.77 1.37 -4.10
CA SER A 202 12.46 0.89 -3.63
C SER A 202 11.50 2.04 -3.24
N LEU A 203 10.21 1.73 -3.10
CA LEU A 203 9.14 2.65 -2.65
C LEU A 203 8.48 2.11 -1.37
N ALA A 204 8.84 2.60 -0.18
CA ALA A 204 8.20 2.17 1.08
C ALA A 204 6.95 3.00 1.36
N LEU A 205 5.77 2.36 1.38
CA LEU A 205 4.47 3.02 1.55
C LEU A 205 4.32 3.61 2.97
N ILE A 206 3.82 4.85 3.05
CA ILE A 206 3.42 5.47 4.32
C ILE A 206 1.91 5.34 4.56
N SER A 207 1.08 5.47 3.53
CA SER A 207 -0.38 5.43 3.60
C SER A 207 -1.03 5.19 2.23
N ARG A 208 -2.30 4.78 2.20
CA ARG A 208 -3.13 4.75 0.98
C ARG A 208 -4.61 4.89 1.36
N TYR A 209 -5.28 5.91 0.83
CA TYR A 209 -6.60 6.31 1.29
C TYR A 209 -7.60 6.52 0.15
N ASP A 210 -8.80 5.99 0.38
CA ASP A 210 -10.05 6.45 -0.25
C ASP A 210 -10.84 7.23 0.80
N THR A 211 -11.37 8.39 0.41
CA THR A 211 -12.09 9.32 1.30
C THR A 211 -13.59 9.36 1.06
N GLY A 212 -14.06 8.88 -0.09
CA GLY A 212 -15.47 8.75 -0.44
C GLY A 212 -16.08 7.44 0.06
N THR A 213 -15.26 6.49 0.49
CA THR A 213 -15.70 5.23 1.10
C THR A 213 -15.92 5.32 2.61
N ASN A 214 -16.69 4.35 3.14
CA ASN A 214 -16.77 4.03 4.57
C ASN A 214 -16.33 2.58 4.86
N ARG A 215 -15.66 1.92 3.90
CA ARG A 215 -15.10 0.56 4.00
C ARG A 215 -13.72 0.48 3.33
N PRO A 216 -12.77 -0.33 3.83
CA PRO A 216 -11.50 -0.57 3.17
C PRO A 216 -11.65 -1.48 1.93
N TYR A 217 -10.62 -1.52 1.07
CA TYR A 217 -10.55 -2.38 -0.11
C TYR A 217 -9.21 -3.14 -0.21
N THR A 218 -9.25 -4.29 -0.88
CA THR A 218 -8.15 -5.24 -1.16
C THR A 218 -8.57 -6.10 -2.37
N TYR A 219 -7.87 -7.18 -2.70
CA TYR A 219 -8.34 -8.17 -3.67
C TYR A 219 -9.71 -8.79 -3.25
N PRO A 220 -10.67 -9.01 -4.17
CA PRO A 220 -10.58 -8.83 -5.63
C PRO A 220 -10.96 -7.43 -6.14
N ASP A 221 -11.35 -6.49 -5.27
CA ASP A 221 -11.72 -5.12 -5.64
C ASP A 221 -10.53 -4.33 -6.25
N ASP A 222 -9.30 -4.58 -5.78
CA ASP A 222 -8.06 -4.15 -6.45
C ASP A 222 -7.29 -5.36 -7.01
N LYS A 223 -7.05 -5.37 -8.32
CA LYS A 223 -6.30 -6.42 -9.02
C LYS A 223 -4.79 -6.41 -8.73
N LEU A 224 -4.25 -5.28 -8.28
CA LEU A 224 -2.86 -5.21 -7.80
C LEU A 224 -2.74 -5.65 -6.33
N ASP A 225 -3.87 -6.02 -5.70
CA ASP A 225 -4.02 -6.33 -4.28
C ASP A 225 -3.26 -5.35 -3.38
N ARG A 226 -3.67 -4.08 -3.45
CA ARG A 226 -3.27 -3.04 -2.51
C ARG A 226 -4.32 -2.88 -1.44
N PHE A 227 -3.89 -2.60 -0.21
CA PHE A 227 -4.82 -2.18 0.83
C PHE A 227 -5.13 -0.69 0.66
N TRP A 228 -6.42 -0.36 0.51
CA TRP A 228 -6.96 1.00 0.56
C TRP A 228 -7.72 1.18 1.87
N TYR A 229 -7.31 2.15 2.69
CA TYR A 229 -7.96 2.41 3.98
C TYR A 229 -8.96 3.56 3.86
N VAL A 230 -9.94 3.58 4.77
CA VAL A 230 -10.88 4.69 4.92
C VAL A 230 -10.17 5.90 5.51
N TYR A 231 -10.31 7.08 4.90
CA TYR A 231 -9.90 8.35 5.50
C TYR A 231 -11.02 9.38 5.34
N ASN A 232 -11.86 9.49 6.36
CA ASN A 232 -12.99 10.43 6.39
C ASN A 232 -12.94 11.31 7.64
N HIS A 233 -13.52 12.50 7.56
CA HIS A 233 -13.68 13.41 8.69
C HIS A 233 -15.15 13.80 8.88
N THR A 234 -15.51 14.20 10.11
CA THR A 234 -16.89 14.59 10.46
C THR A 234 -17.36 15.85 9.73
N ASP A 235 -16.44 16.74 9.38
CA ASP A 235 -16.70 17.94 8.57
C ASP A 235 -16.77 17.65 7.06
N TRP A 236 -16.59 16.37 6.66
CA TRP A 236 -16.67 15.95 5.27
C TRP A 236 -17.96 15.20 4.93
N SER A 237 -18.42 15.24 3.67
CA SER A 237 -19.43 14.32 3.13
C SER A 237 -18.83 13.41 2.05
N GLN A 238 -19.29 12.17 1.99
CA GLN A 238 -18.88 11.15 1.01
C GLN A 238 -19.89 11.11 -0.15
N LEU A 239 -19.43 11.26 -1.39
CA LEU A 239 -20.24 11.09 -2.59
C LEU A 239 -19.70 9.96 -3.48
N ASN A 240 -20.52 9.52 -4.43
CA ASN A 240 -20.19 8.45 -5.36
C ASN A 240 -21.00 8.50 -6.67
N THR A 241 -20.50 7.79 -7.67
CA THR A 241 -21.19 7.47 -8.92
C THR A 241 -21.26 5.94 -9.10
N THR A 242 -22.32 5.46 -9.76
CA THR A 242 -22.41 4.04 -10.15
C THR A 242 -21.56 3.70 -11.38
N ILE A 243 -21.16 4.69 -12.16
CA ILE A 243 -20.54 4.55 -13.48
C ILE A 243 -19.04 4.30 -13.34
N ASP A 244 -18.50 3.31 -14.06
CA ASP A 244 -17.06 2.98 -14.04
C ASP A 244 -16.21 4.07 -14.69
N MET A 245 -15.26 4.60 -13.92
CA MET A 245 -14.27 5.58 -14.36
C MET A 245 -12.98 4.86 -14.77
N ASN A 246 -12.34 5.32 -15.85
CA ASN A 246 -11.29 4.59 -16.54
C ASN A 246 -9.87 5.14 -16.27
N SER A 247 -9.41 4.92 -15.05
CA SER A 247 -8.06 5.24 -14.55
C SER A 247 -6.92 4.39 -15.15
N SER A 248 -7.18 3.52 -16.14
CA SER A 248 -6.19 2.54 -16.65
C SER A 248 -4.91 3.17 -17.22
N ASN A 249 -4.98 4.44 -17.60
CA ASN A 249 -3.91 5.20 -18.22
C ASN A 249 -2.90 5.78 -17.20
N TYR A 250 -3.24 5.81 -15.91
CA TYR A 250 -2.37 6.32 -14.86
C TYR A 250 -1.32 5.30 -14.44
N SER A 251 -0.13 5.77 -14.03
CA SER A 251 0.96 4.90 -13.55
C SER A 251 0.69 4.25 -12.19
N SER A 252 -0.25 4.79 -11.39
CA SER A 252 -0.75 4.17 -10.17
C SER A 252 -1.87 3.17 -10.42
N GLN A 253 -2.61 3.24 -11.54
CA GLN A 253 -3.75 2.38 -11.86
C GLN A 253 -4.73 2.16 -10.67
N PRO A 254 -5.27 3.23 -10.02
CA PRO A 254 -6.23 3.07 -8.92
C PRO A 254 -7.48 2.31 -9.42
N PRO A 255 -8.07 1.39 -8.64
CA PRO A 255 -9.18 0.57 -9.11
C PRO A 255 -10.46 1.41 -9.29
N SER A 256 -11.32 1.02 -10.24
CA SER A 256 -12.54 1.80 -10.57
C SER A 256 -13.44 2.05 -9.35
N ILE A 257 -13.50 1.09 -8.42
CA ILE A 257 -14.28 1.19 -7.18
C ILE A 257 -13.87 2.37 -6.28
N VAL A 258 -12.58 2.74 -6.28
CA VAL A 258 -12.05 3.89 -5.55
C VAL A 258 -12.29 5.18 -6.34
N MET A 259 -12.09 5.15 -7.66
CA MET A 259 -12.38 6.31 -8.52
C MET A 259 -13.88 6.65 -8.61
N LYS A 260 -14.76 5.71 -8.22
CA LYS A 260 -16.22 5.92 -8.12
C LYS A 260 -16.65 6.75 -6.91
N SER A 261 -15.76 7.12 -5.99
CA SER A 261 -16.12 7.87 -4.77
C SER A 261 -15.09 8.91 -4.34
N ALA A 262 -15.57 10.01 -3.75
CA ALA A 262 -14.73 11.07 -3.21
C ALA A 262 -15.38 11.75 -1.98
N ALA A 263 -14.60 12.50 -1.20
CA ALA A 263 -15.10 13.35 -0.11
C ALA A 263 -15.27 14.82 -0.51
N THR A 264 -15.95 15.60 0.32
CA THR A 264 -16.06 17.07 0.26
C THR A 264 -15.92 17.72 1.61
N PRO A 265 -15.48 18.98 1.73
CA PRO A 265 -15.85 19.83 2.85
C PRO A 265 -17.37 20.11 2.83
N LYS A 266 -18.05 19.95 3.97
CA LYS A 266 -19.47 20.32 4.12
C LYS A 266 -19.69 21.84 4.00
N ASN A 267 -18.72 22.63 4.45
CA ASN A 267 -18.73 24.08 4.39
C ASN A 267 -18.06 24.58 3.11
N ARG A 268 -18.64 25.59 2.44
CA ARG A 268 -18.08 26.19 1.19
C ARG A 268 -16.70 26.84 1.35
N THR A 269 -16.26 27.06 2.58
CA THR A 269 -14.96 27.64 2.94
C THR A 269 -14.10 26.66 3.74
N GLY A 270 -14.43 25.37 3.68
CA GLY A 270 -13.66 24.30 4.29
C GLY A 270 -12.75 23.61 3.28
N SER A 271 -11.93 22.72 3.81
CA SER A 271 -10.88 22.00 3.10
C SER A 271 -10.95 20.50 3.37
N LEU A 272 -10.37 19.70 2.46
CA LEU A 272 -9.98 18.33 2.77
C LEU A 272 -8.52 18.40 3.20
N ASP A 273 -8.25 18.21 4.49
CA ASP A 273 -6.93 18.37 5.08
C ASP A 273 -6.30 17.02 5.41
N PHE A 274 -5.03 16.86 5.07
CA PHE A 274 -4.28 15.61 5.23
C PHE A 274 -2.97 15.90 5.94
N PHE A 275 -2.80 15.25 7.10
CA PHE A 275 -1.65 15.38 7.96
C PHE A 275 -0.90 14.04 8.06
N TRP A 276 0.43 14.11 8.13
CA TRP A 276 1.29 12.98 8.47
C TRP A 276 2.51 13.47 9.24
N GLU A 277 2.93 12.67 10.21
CA GLU A 277 4.18 12.91 10.91
C GLU A 277 5.36 12.54 9.99
N LYS A 278 6.36 13.41 9.92
CA LYS A 278 7.62 13.11 9.23
C LYS A 278 8.36 12.00 9.97
N ASP A 279 8.90 11.01 9.24
CA ASP A 279 9.86 10.07 9.82
C ASP A 279 11.08 10.81 10.41
N SER A 280 11.19 10.75 11.74
CA SER A 280 12.28 11.35 12.50
C SER A 280 13.63 10.67 12.26
N ALA A 281 13.63 9.40 11.82
CA ALA A 281 14.84 8.60 11.61
C ALA A 281 15.57 8.95 10.31
N ASP A 282 14.88 9.37 9.25
CA ASP A 282 15.49 9.88 8.02
C ASP A 282 15.07 11.32 7.69
N ARG A 283 15.87 12.27 8.19
CA ARG A 283 15.66 13.70 7.91
C ARG A 283 15.77 14.07 6.44
N ASN A 284 16.37 13.21 5.60
CA ASN A 284 16.57 13.41 4.17
C ASN A 284 15.63 12.55 3.31
N ALA A 285 14.66 11.85 3.93
CA ALA A 285 13.65 11.10 3.20
C ALA A 285 12.94 11.99 2.17
N LYS A 286 12.77 11.43 0.98
CA LYS A 286 11.85 12.00 -0.01
C LYS A 286 10.46 11.46 0.23
N TYR A 287 9.48 12.15 -0.32
CA TYR A 287 8.07 11.77 -0.26
C TYR A 287 7.48 11.94 -1.65
N LEU A 288 6.61 11.03 -2.06
CA LEU A 288 6.04 10.98 -3.41
C LEU A 288 4.53 10.81 -3.29
N TYR A 289 3.77 11.70 -3.92
CA TYR A 289 2.33 11.81 -3.75
C TYR A 289 1.62 11.45 -5.05
N TYR A 290 0.73 10.47 -5.04
CA TYR A 290 -0.23 10.24 -6.13
C TYR A 290 -1.60 10.69 -5.63
N LEU A 291 -2.06 11.84 -6.12
CA LEU A 291 -3.30 12.46 -5.68
C LEU A 291 -4.28 12.37 -6.84
N HIS A 292 -5.42 11.74 -6.62
CA HIS A 292 -6.42 11.43 -7.63
C HIS A 292 -7.70 12.22 -7.38
N PHE A 293 -8.29 12.71 -8.47
CA PHE A 293 -9.51 13.49 -8.48
C PHE A 293 -10.42 12.96 -9.58
N ALA A 294 -11.73 12.98 -9.35
CA ALA A 294 -12.75 12.33 -10.18
C ALA A 294 -14.10 13.02 -9.94
N GLU A 295 -14.65 13.73 -10.93
CA GLU A 295 -15.89 14.48 -10.76
C GLU A 295 -17.11 13.56 -10.86
N VAL A 296 -17.56 13.05 -9.71
CA VAL A 296 -18.64 12.08 -9.60
C VAL A 296 -20.03 12.72 -9.50
N GLU A 297 -20.14 14.05 -9.44
CA GLU A 297 -21.41 14.79 -9.50
C GLU A 297 -21.67 15.45 -10.86
N LYS A 298 -22.92 15.37 -11.32
CA LYS A 298 -23.36 16.07 -12.53
C LYS A 298 -23.79 17.51 -12.22
N LEU A 299 -22.79 18.38 -12.09
CA LEU A 299 -22.96 19.82 -11.83
C LEU A 299 -23.63 20.57 -13.01
N PRO A 300 -24.26 21.74 -12.76
CA PRO A 300 -24.76 22.61 -13.83
C PRO A 300 -23.62 23.14 -14.71
N PRO A 301 -23.74 23.20 -16.06
CA PRO A 301 -22.64 23.58 -16.95
C PRO A 301 -22.00 24.96 -16.70
N ASN A 302 -22.73 25.88 -16.07
CA ASN A 302 -22.26 27.23 -15.75
C ASN A 302 -21.76 27.36 -14.29
N GLN A 303 -21.65 26.24 -13.57
CA GLN A 303 -21.20 26.16 -12.17
C GLN A 303 -20.17 25.01 -12.01
N PRO A 304 -19.05 25.02 -12.77
CA PRO A 304 -17.98 24.06 -12.57
C PRO A 304 -17.34 24.26 -11.19
N ARG A 305 -16.92 23.15 -10.58
CA ARG A 305 -16.18 23.14 -9.31
C ARG A 305 -14.73 23.52 -9.57
N LEU A 306 -14.29 24.64 -8.99
CA LEU A 306 -12.89 25.07 -9.07
C LEU A 306 -12.15 24.57 -7.82
N GLN A 307 -11.00 23.93 -7.99
CA GLN A 307 -10.26 23.31 -6.89
C GLN A 307 -8.76 23.51 -7.03
N TYR A 308 -8.07 23.70 -5.91
CA TYR A 308 -6.63 23.92 -5.86
C TYR A 308 -5.99 23.15 -4.71
N ILE A 309 -4.68 22.88 -4.86
CA ILE A 309 -3.88 22.22 -3.82
C ILE A 309 -3.07 23.29 -3.12
N SER A 310 -3.12 23.32 -1.79
CA SER A 310 -2.20 24.10 -0.95
C SER A 310 -1.35 23.18 -0.07
N LYS A 311 -0.15 23.64 0.25
CA LYS A 311 0.86 22.92 1.04
C LYS A 311 1.40 23.89 2.08
N ASP A 312 1.41 23.46 3.34
CA ASP A 312 1.86 24.27 4.49
C ASP A 312 1.24 25.71 4.54
N GLY A 313 0.04 25.90 3.95
CA GLY A 313 -0.70 27.16 3.86
C GLY A 313 -0.59 27.91 2.52
N GLU A 314 0.40 27.62 1.69
CA GLU A 314 0.69 28.30 0.42
C GLU A 314 0.10 27.55 -0.80
N LEU A 315 -0.14 28.26 -1.91
CA LEU A 315 -0.62 27.64 -3.16
C LEU A 315 0.45 26.72 -3.76
N PHE A 316 0.10 25.45 -3.99
CA PHE A 316 1.02 24.39 -4.45
C PHE A 316 0.67 23.84 -5.83
N HIS A 317 -0.61 23.84 -6.20
CA HIS A 317 -1.05 23.59 -7.58
C HIS A 317 -2.16 24.58 -7.97
N GLU A 318 -2.06 25.10 -9.19
CA GLU A 318 -2.98 26.09 -9.75
C GLU A 318 -4.44 25.61 -9.76
N PRO A 319 -5.43 26.52 -9.68
CA PRO A 319 -6.84 26.14 -9.71
C PRO A 319 -7.24 25.42 -11.02
N PHE A 320 -7.84 24.25 -10.88
CA PHE A 320 -8.36 23.42 -11.97
C PHE A 320 -9.83 23.04 -11.74
N ALA A 321 -10.50 22.56 -12.79
CA ALA A 321 -11.88 22.09 -12.76
C ALA A 321 -12.02 20.87 -13.67
N LEU A 322 -12.97 19.99 -13.35
CA LEU A 322 -13.24 18.73 -14.07
C LEU A 322 -14.69 18.73 -14.58
N SER A 323 -14.95 18.05 -15.70
CA SER A 323 -16.33 17.76 -16.14
C SER A 323 -16.84 16.49 -15.48
N TYR A 324 -18.15 16.30 -15.41
CA TYR A 324 -18.75 15.06 -14.90
C TYR A 324 -18.19 13.80 -15.59
N LEU A 325 -17.62 12.90 -14.78
CA LEU A 325 -16.87 11.68 -15.15
C LEU A 325 -15.48 11.91 -15.80
N ASP A 326 -14.93 13.12 -15.73
CA ASP A 326 -13.49 13.34 -15.94
C ASP A 326 -12.71 13.04 -14.66
N ASP A 327 -11.52 12.47 -14.81
CA ASP A 327 -10.52 12.28 -13.76
C ASP A 327 -9.21 13.05 -14.03
N TYR A 328 -8.53 13.40 -12.93
CA TYR A 328 -7.21 14.04 -12.94
C TYR A 328 -6.30 13.37 -11.91
N TYR A 329 -5.00 13.28 -12.23
CA TYR A 329 -3.97 12.88 -11.29
C TYR A 329 -2.92 13.98 -11.15
N PHE A 330 -2.51 14.22 -9.91
CA PHE A 330 -1.39 15.08 -9.57
C PHE A 330 -0.27 14.24 -8.95
N LEU A 331 0.98 14.58 -9.30
CA LEU A 331 2.19 13.88 -8.88
C LEU A 331 3.25 14.88 -8.39
N ALA A 332 3.70 14.75 -7.15
CA ALA A 332 4.79 15.55 -6.59
C ALA A 332 5.84 14.69 -5.88
N LEU A 333 7.11 15.08 -5.99
CA LEU A 333 8.26 14.45 -5.33
C LEU A 333 9.00 15.47 -4.47
N GLU A 334 8.81 15.40 -3.15
CA GLU A 334 9.21 16.42 -2.18
C GLU A 334 10.34 15.95 -1.24
N PHE A 335 10.93 16.92 -0.54
CA PHE A 335 11.66 16.73 0.71
C PHE A 335 11.02 17.66 1.75
N ASN A 336 10.84 17.22 3.01
CA ASN A 336 10.17 17.96 4.09
C ASN A 336 8.76 18.47 3.73
N THR A 337 7.75 17.80 4.28
CA THR A 337 6.35 18.26 4.25
C THR A 337 5.71 17.86 5.57
N GLU A 338 4.83 18.70 6.12
CA GLU A 338 4.05 18.34 7.32
C GLU A 338 2.53 18.39 7.04
N TYR A 339 2.09 19.15 6.03
CA TYR A 339 0.68 19.38 5.77
C TYR A 339 0.33 19.57 4.28
N TYR A 340 -0.75 18.94 3.83
CA TYR A 340 -1.41 19.24 2.55
C TYR A 340 -2.90 19.52 2.78
N SER A 341 -3.43 20.50 2.06
CA SER A 341 -4.83 20.92 2.12
C SER A 341 -5.39 21.09 0.72
N PHE A 342 -6.55 20.50 0.47
CA PHE A 342 -7.26 20.61 -0.78
C PHE A 342 -8.44 21.55 -0.56
N ASN A 343 -8.53 22.57 -1.39
CA ASN A 343 -9.45 23.68 -1.22
C ASN A 343 -10.34 23.81 -2.46
N PHE A 344 -11.63 24.06 -2.22
CA PHE A 344 -12.69 23.92 -3.22
C PHE A 344 -13.55 25.18 -3.21
N GLN A 345 -13.74 25.80 -4.38
CA GLN A 345 -14.50 27.03 -4.57
C GLN A 345 -15.74 26.76 -5.45
N GLY A 346 -16.93 27.16 -4.97
CA GLY A 346 -18.24 27.02 -5.65
C GLY A 346 -19.45 27.54 -4.87
#